data_AF-A0A126RUE9-F1
#
_entry.id   AF-A0A126RUE9-F1
#
_cell.length_a   1.000
_cell.length_b   1.000
_cell.length_c   1.000
_cell.angle_alpha   90.00
_cell.angle_beta   90.00
_cell.angle_gamma   90.00
#
_symmetry.space_group_name_H-M   'P 1'
#
loop_
_entity.id
_entity.type
_entity.pdbx_description
1 polymer ?
#
loop_
_entity_poly.entity_id
_entity_poly.type
_entity_poly.pdbx_seq_one_letter_code
_entity_poly.pdbx_strand_id
1 'polypeptide(L)' 'MTAAGYKDQSRRDQREANIPLRKLGVAEDVAQAILFLIGPHAGHISGVDLLVDGGMSNMLMPASGGGTGQNRQS' A
#
# COMPACT_ATOMS: atom_id res chain seq x y z
N MET A 1 -8.16 4.89 18.13
CA MET A 1 -8.09 3.77 17.17
C MET A 1 -7.26 2.66 17.81
N THR A 2 -7.89 1.61 18.34
CA THR A 2 -7.24 0.63 19.24
C THR A 2 -6.29 -0.32 18.50
N ALA A 3 -5.18 -0.66 19.15
CA ALA A 3 -4.10 -1.54 18.67
C ALA A 3 -4.52 -3.00 18.35
N ALA A 4 -5.80 -3.34 18.50
CA ALA A 4 -6.34 -4.69 18.29
C ALA A 4 -6.49 -5.08 16.81
N GLY A 5 -6.48 -4.11 15.88
CA GLY A 5 -6.70 -4.38 14.45
C GLY A 5 -5.55 -5.09 13.72
N TYR A 6 -4.35 -5.16 14.32
CA TYR A 6 -3.14 -5.65 13.66
C TYR A 6 -2.87 -7.15 13.83
N LYS A 7 -3.64 -7.88 14.65
CA LYS A 7 -3.42 -9.32 14.90
C LYS A 7 -4.40 -10.27 14.21
N ASP A 8 -5.39 -9.72 13.51
CA ASP A 8 -6.34 -10.54 12.74
C ASP A 8 -5.72 -10.91 11.40
N GLN A 9 -5.21 -12.14 11.31
CA GLN A 9 -4.55 -12.67 10.11
C GLN A 9 -5.50 -12.60 8.91
N SER A 10 -6.78 -12.91 9.09
CA SER A 10 -7.77 -12.86 8.00
C SER A 10 -7.93 -11.44 7.44
N ARG A 11 -7.92 -10.42 8.30
CA ARG A 11 -7.95 -9.01 7.86
C ARG A 11 -6.67 -8.58 7.17
N ARG A 12 -5.51 -9.12 7.58
CA ARG A 12 -4.25 -8.86 6.89
C ARG A 12 -4.26 -9.50 5.51
N ASP A 13 -4.61 -10.77 5.41
CA ASP A 13 -4.68 -11.52 4.15
C ASP A 13 -5.64 -10.85 3.17
N GLN A 14 -6.81 -10.41 3.63
CA GLN A 14 -7.75 -9.65 2.78
C GLN A 14 -7.18 -8.31 2.30
N ARG A 15 -6.42 -7.60 3.14
CA ARG A 15 -5.78 -6.34 2.74
C ARG A 15 -4.68 -6.59 1.71
N GLU A 16 -3.82 -7.56 1.96
CA GLU A 16 -2.77 -7.95 1.01
C GLU A 16 -3.38 -8.39 -0.32
N ALA A 17 -4.47 -9.15 -0.30
CA ALA A 17 -5.18 -9.55 -1.50
C ALA A 17 -5.72 -8.37 -2.33
N ASN A 18 -5.89 -7.19 -1.74
CA ASN A 18 -6.36 -5.99 -2.44
C ASN A 18 -5.22 -5.06 -2.87
N ILE A 19 -3.97 -5.37 -2.54
CA ILE A 19 -2.79 -4.63 -3.00
C ILE A 19 -2.24 -5.32 -4.26
N PRO A 20 -1.85 -4.60 -5.33
CA PRO A 20 -1.35 -5.26 -6.55
C PRO A 20 -0.11 -6.12 -6.28
N LEU A 21 0.80 -5.60 -5.45
CA LEU A 21 2.01 -6.30 -5.01
C LEU A 21 1.74 -7.43 -3.99
N ARG A 22 0.50 -7.60 -3.52
CA ARG A 22 0.11 -8.62 -2.53
C ARG A 22 0.94 -8.58 -1.24
N LYS A 23 1.41 -7.40 -0.87
CA LYS A 23 2.27 -7.17 0.29
C LYS A 23 1.82 -5.91 1.01
N LEU A 24 1.68 -5.97 2.33
CA LEU A 24 1.52 -4.77 3.15
C LEU A 24 2.81 -3.94 3.12
N GLY A 25 2.67 -2.66 2.78
CA GLY A 25 3.77 -1.71 2.86
C GLY A 25 4.23 -1.54 4.31
N VAL A 26 5.54 -1.47 4.49
CA VAL A 26 6.20 -1.17 5.78
C VAL A 26 7.04 0.10 5.67
N ALA A 27 7.45 0.67 6.81
CA ALA A 27 8.23 1.90 6.83
C ALA A 27 9.55 1.78 6.05
N GLU A 28 10.12 0.57 6.06
CA GLU A 28 11.35 0.24 5.35
C GLU A 28 11.20 0.35 3.84
N ASP A 29 10.02 0.10 3.26
CA ASP A 29 9.82 0.22 1.81
C ASP A 29 10.03 1.68 1.36
N VAL A 30 9.53 2.65 2.13
CA VAL A 30 9.73 4.09 1.89
C VAL A 30 11.18 4.49 2.17
N ALA A 31 11.76 3.99 3.27
CA ALA A 31 13.14 4.29 3.62
C ALA A 31 14.12 3.85 2.52
N GLN A 32 13.93 2.66 1.94
CA GLN A 32 14.76 2.18 0.84
C GLN A 32 14.61 3.04 -0.43
N ALA A 33 13.40 3.50 -0.75
CA ALA A 33 13.19 4.44 -1.84
C ALA A 33 13.93 5.77 -1.62
N ILE A 34 13.91 6.29 -0.39
CA ILE A 34 14.68 7.50 -0.01
C ILE A 34 16.17 7.25 -0.16
N LEU A 35 16.69 6.12 0.35
CA LEU A 35 18.12 5.76 0.24
C LEU A 35 18.58 5.67 -1.22
N PHE A 36 17.73 5.15 -2.11
CA PHE A 36 17.99 5.17 -3.54
C PHE A 36 18.05 6.61 -4.10
N LEU A 37 17.06 7.45 -3.76
CA LEU A 37 16.96 8.82 -4.25
C LEU A 37 18.11 9.74 -3.80
N ILE A 38 18.68 9.50 -2.62
CA ILE A 38 19.88 10.23 -2.16
C ILE A 38 21.19 9.65 -2.73
N GLY A 39 21.12 8.48 -3.38
CA GLY A 39 22.26 7.77 -3.91
C GLY A 39 22.72 8.29 -5.28
N PRO A 40 23.93 7.91 -5.72
CA PRO A 40 24.50 8.38 -6.99
C PRO A 40 23.70 7.95 -8.23
N HIS A 41 22.86 6.92 -8.11
CA HIS A 41 22.06 6.39 -9.21
C HIS A 41 20.83 7.24 -9.55
N ALA A 42 20.42 8.14 -8.66
CA ALA A 42 19.24 8.99 -8.86
C ALA A 42 19.57 10.36 -9.48
N GLY A 43 20.81 10.58 -9.96
CA GLY A 43 21.29 11.90 -10.40
C GLY A 43 20.54 12.59 -11.54
N HIS A 44 19.60 11.89 -12.19
CA HIS A 44 18.73 12.46 -13.23
C HIS A 44 17.23 12.41 -12.87
N ILE A 45 16.89 12.06 -11.63
CA ILE A 45 15.52 11.99 -11.14
C ILE A 45 15.24 13.29 -10.38
N SER A 46 14.39 14.15 -10.94
CA SER A 46 14.02 15.43 -10.33
C SER A 46 12.64 15.88 -10.81
N GLY A 47 11.91 16.61 -9.96
CA GLY A 47 10.61 17.19 -10.31
C GLY A 47 9.47 16.18 -10.43
N VAL A 48 9.57 15.02 -9.77
CA VAL A 48 8.57 13.95 -9.84
C VAL A 48 8.14 13.49 -8.46
N ASP A 49 6.89 13.04 -8.36
CA ASP A 49 6.40 12.29 -7.22
C ASP A 49 6.66 10.79 -7.46
N LEU A 50 7.46 10.16 -6.59
CA LEU A 50 7.72 8.72 -6.63
C LEU A 50 6.79 8.00 -5.64
N LEU A 51 5.79 7.31 -6.16
CA LEU A 51 4.84 6.55 -5.34
C LEU A 51 5.47 5.24 -4.83
N VAL A 52 5.35 4.99 -3.53
CA VAL A 52 5.81 3.77 -2.85
C VAL A 52 4.62 3.10 -2.15
N ASP A 53 3.64 2.68 -2.94
CA ASP A 53 2.32 2.23 -2.45
C ASP A 53 1.94 0.81 -2.90
N GLY A 54 2.89 0.05 -3.46
CA GLY A 54 2.63 -1.29 -3.99
C GLY A 54 1.77 -1.31 -5.27
N GLY A 55 1.61 -0.16 -5.94
CA GLY A 55 0.85 0.00 -7.18
C GLY A 55 -0.62 0.41 -6.96
N MET A 56 -1.01 0.75 -5.74
CA MET A 56 -2.40 1.07 -5.39
C MET A 56 -2.96 2.23 -6.20
N SER A 57 -2.16 3.27 -6.46
CA SER A 57 -2.60 4.44 -7.22
C SER A 57 -2.80 4.17 -8.71
N ASN A 58 -2.28 3.05 -9.22
CA ASN A 58 -2.52 2.60 -10.59
C ASN A 58 -3.72 1.66 -10.70
N MET A 59 -4.35 1.27 -9.59
CA MET A 59 -5.61 0.57 -9.66
C MET A 59 -6.69 1.53 -10.12
N LEU A 60 -7.38 1.15 -11.20
CA LEU A 60 -8.70 1.70 -11.47
C LEU A 60 -9.63 1.20 -10.36
N MET A 61 -9.87 2.03 -9.34
CA MET A 61 -11.05 1.85 -8.50
C MET A 61 -12.24 1.73 -9.46
N PRO A 62 -13.06 0.67 -9.39
CA PRO A 62 -14.33 0.70 -10.11
C PRO A 62 -15.05 1.96 -9.62
N ALA A 63 -15.44 2.84 -10.54
CA ALA A 63 -16.16 4.07 -10.22
C ALA A 63 -17.53 3.80 -9.55
N SER A 64 -17.93 2.54 -9.40
CA SER A 64 -19.00 2.10 -8.54
C SER A 64 -18.44 1.77 -7.16
N GLY A 65 -19.02 2.35 -6.11
CA GLY A 65 -18.81 1.94 -4.72
C GLY A 65 -19.22 0.49 -4.48
N GLY A 66 -18.45 -0.46 -5.03
CA GLY A 66 -18.53 -1.88 -4.79
C GLY A 66 -18.08 -2.12 -3.37
N GLY A 67 -19.07 -2.17 -2.47
CA GLY A 67 -18.90 -2.26 -1.04
C GLY A 67 -17.81 -3.24 -0.66
N THR A 68 -16.86 -2.76 0.13
CA THR A 68 -16.15 -3.65 1.04
C THR A 68 -17.22 -4.40 1.81
N GLY A 69 -17.21 -5.72 1.71
CA GLY A 69 -18.10 -6.61 2.42
C GLY A 69 -17.91 -6.47 3.92
N GLN A 70 -18.45 -5.40 4.50
CA GLN A 70 -18.92 -5.38 5.87
C GLN A 70 -20.04 -6.43 5.93
N ASN A 71 -19.64 -7.68 6.14
CA ASN A 71 -20.57 -8.71 6.58
C ASN A 71 -21.22 -8.16 7.85
N ARG A 72 -22.51 -7.81 7.75
CA ARG A 72 -23.36 -7.57 8.90
C ARG A 72 -23.37 -8.88 9.69
N GLN A 73 -22.56 -8.93 10.74
CA GLN A 73 -22.68 -9.96 11.76
C GLN A 73 -24.02 -9.70 12.46
N SER A 74 -24.98 -10.59 12.21
CA SER A 74 -26.16 -10.82 13.05
C SER A 74 -25.75 -11.50 14.34
#